data_AF-A0A9J5XTH4-F1
#
_entry.id   AF-A0A9J5XTH4-F1
#
_cell.length_a   1.000
_cell.length_b   1.000
_cell.length_c   1.000
_cell.angle_alpha   90.00
_cell.angle_beta   90.00
_cell.angle_gamma   90.00
#
_symmetry.space_group_name_H-M   'P 1'
#
loop_
_entity.id
_entity.type
_entity.pdbx_description
1 polymer ?
#
loop_
_entity_poly.entity_id
_entity_poly.type
_entity_poly.pdbx_seq_one_letter_code
_entity_poly.pdbx_strand_id
1 'polypeptide(L)'
;MLSFGGKEVLITSVSQSILIHVLSTIVPPNCVIKELYMIFAKFFWSNKATGRSKHWASWEKICLSKEKGGLGFRSMFDVSQAMFSAREIVRKEDEVSNCFKNIWVKVLTFKISFLDGEFGPIRFQLLQSWLVGIPTLLSFVLVVLYQLEKPLSICF
;
A
#
# COMPACT_ATOMS: atom_id res chain seq x y z
N MET A 1 33.37 -1.04 20.33
CA MET A 1 33.01 -1.95 19.22
C MET A 1 31.74 -2.68 19.60
N LEU A 2 30.72 -2.69 18.75
CA LEU A 2 29.45 -3.36 19.01
C LEU A 2 29.64 -4.89 19.00
N SER A 3 29.03 -5.62 19.93
CA SER A 3 29.04 -7.09 19.94
C SER A 3 28.31 -7.65 18.70
N PHE A 4 28.56 -8.92 18.33
CA PHE A 4 27.88 -9.55 17.20
C PHE A 4 26.35 -9.55 17.37
N GLY A 5 25.86 -9.90 18.57
CA GLY A 5 24.42 -9.81 18.88
C GLY A 5 23.89 -8.38 18.83
N GLY A 6 24.67 -7.38 19.24
CA GLY A 6 24.30 -5.97 19.10
C GLY A 6 24.13 -5.54 17.64
N LYS A 7 24.97 -6.06 16.73
CA LYS A 7 24.86 -5.76 15.29
C LYS A 7 23.64 -6.41 14.67
N GLU A 8 23.34 -7.65 15.06
CA GLU A 8 22.14 -8.37 14.63
C GLU A 8 20.87 -7.57 14.99
N VAL A 9 20.78 -7.11 16.24
CA VAL A 9 19.67 -6.30 16.74
C VAL A 9 19.59 -4.97 16.01
N LEU A 10 20.72 -4.30 15.76
CA LEU A 10 20.74 -3.01 15.06
C LEU A 10 20.26 -3.12 13.61
N ILE A 11 20.69 -4.15 12.89
CA ILE A 11 20.26 -4.40 11.51
C ILE A 11 18.76 -4.69 11.48
N THR A 12 18.26 -5.49 12.41
CA THR A 12 16.85 -5.88 12.46
C THR A 12 15.94 -4.74 12.90
N SER A 13 16.35 -3.94 13.87
CA SER A 13 15.52 -2.86 14.40
C SER A 13 15.59 -1.61 13.53
N VAL A 14 16.78 -1.11 13.26
CA VAL A 14 16.97 0.19 12.59
C VAL A 14 16.95 0.04 11.08
N SER A 15 17.82 -0.81 10.54
CA SER A 15 18.00 -0.87 9.08
C SER A 15 16.77 -1.45 8.39
N GLN A 16 16.20 -2.55 8.90
CA GLN A 16 14.98 -3.13 8.30
C GLN A 16 13.76 -2.20 8.44
N SER A 17 13.61 -1.49 9.56
CA SER A 17 12.50 -0.53 9.73
C SER A 17 12.56 0.60 8.70
N ILE A 18 13.73 1.22 8.53
CA ILE A 18 13.95 2.26 7.52
C ILE A 18 13.63 1.73 6.12
N LEU A 19 14.07 0.50 5.81
CA LEU A 19 13.84 -0.10 4.49
C LEU A 19 12.38 -0.42 4.25
N ILE A 20 11.62 -0.86 5.27
CA ILE A 20 10.17 -1.07 5.14
C ILE A 20 9.47 0.25 4.79
N HIS A 21 9.85 1.35 5.45
CA HIS A 21 9.31 2.66 5.11
C HIS A 21 9.64 3.10 3.67
N VAL A 22 10.89 2.91 3.24
CA VAL A 22 11.29 3.23 1.86
C VAL A 22 10.53 2.35 0.86
N LEU A 23 10.48 1.03 1.08
CA LEU A 23 9.78 0.06 0.23
C LEU A 23 8.28 0.30 0.12
N SER A 24 7.66 0.91 1.13
CA SER A 24 6.25 1.31 1.06
C SER A 24 6.02 2.40 0.00
N THR A 25 6.99 3.31 -0.17
CA THR A 25 6.88 4.45 -1.10
C THR A 25 7.39 4.13 -2.51
N ILE A 26 8.43 3.30 -2.63
CA ILE A 26 9.10 2.99 -3.90
C ILE A 26 9.27 1.49 -4.10
N VAL A 27 9.28 1.06 -5.36
CA VAL A 27 9.58 -0.33 -5.74
C VAL A 27 11.03 -0.36 -6.25
N PRO A 28 12.01 -0.78 -5.44
CA PRO A 28 13.40 -0.77 -5.87
C PRO A 28 13.67 -1.91 -6.86
N PRO A 29 14.55 -1.70 -7.85
CA PRO A 29 15.00 -2.77 -8.72
C PRO A 29 15.88 -3.77 -7.95
N ASN A 30 15.91 -5.02 -8.42
CA ASN A 30 16.65 -6.11 -7.79
C ASN A 30 18.15 -5.84 -7.60
N CYS A 31 18.75 -4.96 -8.41
CA CYS A 31 20.15 -4.56 -8.25
C CYS A 31 20.40 -3.77 -6.96
N VAL A 32 19.48 -2.87 -6.58
CA VAL A 32 19.60 -2.06 -5.36
C VAL A 32 19.45 -2.94 -4.13
N ILE A 33 18.54 -3.92 -4.16
CA ILE A 33 18.40 -4.89 -3.06
C ILE A 33 19.70 -5.69 -2.86
N LYS A 34 20.37 -6.08 -3.95
CA LYS A 34 21.67 -6.75 -3.87
C LYS A 34 22.75 -5.86 -3.26
N GLU A 35 22.82 -4.58 -3.64
CA GLU A 35 23.77 -3.64 -3.02
C GLU A 35 23.50 -3.45 -1.52
N LEU A 36 22.24 -3.33 -1.11
CA LEU A 36 21.85 -3.26 0.30
C LEU A 36 22.34 -4.49 1.08
N TYR A 37 22.17 -5.69 0.54
CA TYR A 37 22.71 -6.91 1.14
C TYR A 37 24.24 -6.89 1.26
N MET A 38 24.96 -6.31 0.29
CA MET A 38 26.41 -6.15 0.40
C MET A 38 26.78 -5.17 1.51
N ILE A 39 26.03 -4.08 1.68
CA ILE A 39 26.25 -3.10 2.76
C ILE A 39 25.99 -3.75 4.13
N PHE A 40 24.89 -4.50 4.30
CA PHE A 40 24.62 -5.21 5.54
C PHE A 40 25.64 -6.29 5.85
N ALA A 41 26.06 -7.06 4.83
CA ALA A 41 27.11 -8.04 5.00
C ALA A 41 28.43 -7.37 5.42
N LYS A 42 28.81 -6.27 4.79
CA LYS A 42 30.00 -5.49 5.20
C LYS A 42 29.87 -5.01 6.64
N PHE A 43 28.74 -4.42 7.01
CA PHE A 43 28.53 -3.92 8.37
C PHE A 43 28.56 -5.04 9.42
N PHE A 44 27.89 -6.16 9.15
CA PHE A 44 27.79 -7.29 10.06
C PHE A 44 29.15 -7.97 10.27
N TRP A 45 29.87 -8.26 9.18
CA TRP A 45 31.18 -8.92 9.22
C TRP A 45 32.34 -7.97 9.56
N SER A 46 32.14 -6.64 9.48
CA SER A 46 33.17 -5.65 9.81
C SER A 46 33.56 -5.74 11.28
N ASN A 47 34.79 -6.20 11.55
CA ASN A 47 35.26 -6.39 12.92
C ASN A 47 36.17 -5.24 13.39
N LYS A 48 36.95 -4.54 12.56
CA LYS A 48 37.84 -3.44 13.02
C LYS A 48 38.10 -2.38 11.94
N ALA A 49 38.48 -1.18 12.38
CA ALA A 49 38.76 0.01 11.57
C ALA A 49 39.88 -0.13 10.51
N THR A 50 40.72 -1.18 10.57
CA THR A 50 41.94 -1.29 9.75
C THR A 50 42.21 -2.68 9.19
N GLY A 51 41.28 -3.63 9.29
CA GLY A 51 41.49 -5.02 8.84
C GLY A 51 40.38 -5.52 7.91
N ARG A 52 40.76 -6.28 6.86
CA ARG A 52 39.81 -6.96 5.96
C ARG A 52 38.91 -7.90 6.76
N SER A 53 37.64 -7.58 6.87
CA SER A 53 36.61 -8.46 7.41
C SER A 53 36.38 -9.65 6.49
N LYS A 54 36.65 -10.86 6.98
CA LYS A 54 36.40 -12.10 6.25
C LYS A 54 34.89 -12.38 6.28
N HIS A 55 34.25 -12.44 5.12
CA HIS A 55 32.84 -12.82 4.99
C HIS A 55 32.73 -14.34 5.16
N TRP A 56 32.05 -14.80 6.22
CA TRP A 56 31.92 -16.24 6.52
C TRP A 56 30.73 -16.89 5.80
N ALA A 57 29.69 -16.11 5.50
CA ALA A 57 28.49 -16.58 4.81
C ALA A 57 27.89 -15.47 3.92
N SER A 58 27.22 -15.89 2.85
CA SER A 58 26.41 -14.98 2.03
C SER A 58 25.21 -14.48 2.84
N TRP A 59 24.77 -13.25 2.55
CA TRP A 59 23.64 -12.65 3.25
C TRP A 59 22.34 -13.46 3.09
N GLU A 60 22.15 -14.11 1.94
CA GLU A 60 21.02 -15.01 1.69
C GLU A 60 20.97 -16.20 2.66
N LYS A 61 22.11 -16.79 3.00
CA LYS A 61 22.17 -17.88 3.99
C LYS A 61 21.86 -17.40 5.39
N ILE A 62 22.21 -16.15 5.69
CA ILE A 62 21.94 -15.50 6.98
C ILE A 62 20.44 -15.20 7.14
N CYS A 63 19.74 -14.86 6.06
CA CYS A 63 18.29 -14.64 6.05
C CYS A 63 17.46 -15.92 6.25
N LEU A 64 18.07 -17.11 6.23
CA LEU A 64 17.33 -18.35 6.51
C LEU A 64 16.86 -18.41 7.96
N SER A 65 15.82 -19.20 8.22
CA SER A 65 15.35 -19.46 9.58
C SER A 65 16.43 -20.13 10.43
N LYS A 66 16.36 -19.96 11.76
CA LYS A 66 17.31 -20.57 12.70
C LYS A 66 17.36 -22.10 12.57
N GLU A 67 16.22 -22.73 12.28
CA GLU A 67 16.10 -24.17 12.01
C GLU A 67 16.91 -24.62 10.79
N LYS A 68 17.05 -23.75 9.78
CA LYS A 68 17.83 -24.00 8.56
C LYS A 68 19.27 -23.51 8.68
N GLY A 69 19.73 -23.17 9.89
CA GLY A 69 21.10 -22.70 10.15
C GLY A 69 21.35 -21.23 9.79
N GLY A 70 20.29 -20.43 9.60
CA GLY A 70 20.40 -18.98 9.42
C GLY A 70 20.18 -18.19 10.71
N LEU A 71 20.21 -16.86 10.61
CA LEU A 71 19.99 -15.93 11.72
C LEU A 71 18.51 -15.48 11.85
N GLY A 72 17.68 -15.78 10.85
CA GLY A 72 16.25 -15.46 10.86
C GLY A 72 15.92 -14.03 10.44
N PHE A 73 16.81 -13.34 9.73
CA PHE A 73 16.49 -12.03 9.16
C PHE A 73 15.44 -12.17 8.06
N ARG A 74 14.50 -11.22 7.98
CA ARG A 74 13.56 -11.14 6.86
C ARG A 74 14.32 -10.83 5.57
N SER A 75 14.03 -11.59 4.51
CA SER A 75 14.54 -11.30 3.16
C SER A 75 13.86 -10.05 2.62
N MET A 76 14.64 -9.07 2.17
CA MET A 76 14.13 -7.85 1.56
C MET A 76 13.50 -8.10 0.19
N PHE A 77 13.92 -9.14 -0.52
CA PHE A 77 13.23 -9.57 -1.72
C PHE A 77 11.78 -9.93 -1.40
N ASP A 78 11.57 -10.76 -0.38
CA ASP A 78 10.23 -11.21 0.02
C ASP A 78 9.37 -10.02 0.51
N VAL A 79 9.96 -9.12 1.30
CA VAL A 79 9.27 -7.91 1.77
C VAL A 79 8.92 -6.99 0.61
N SER A 80 9.83 -6.77 -0.34
CA SER A 80 9.58 -5.91 -1.50
C SER A 80 8.48 -6.46 -2.41
N GLN A 81 8.48 -7.78 -2.64
CA GLN A 81 7.45 -8.46 -3.43
C GLN A 81 6.09 -8.39 -2.74
N ALA A 82 6.05 -8.63 -1.42
CA ALA A 82 4.83 -8.51 -0.63
C ALA A 82 4.28 -7.08 -0.66
N MET A 83 5.12 -6.07 -0.44
CA MET A 83 4.71 -4.66 -0.48
C MET A 83 4.23 -4.24 -1.86
N PHE A 84 4.88 -4.71 -2.93
CA PHE A 84 4.42 -4.47 -4.30
C PHE A 84 3.02 -5.06 -4.53
N SER A 85 2.79 -6.30 -4.12
CA SER A 85 1.48 -6.96 -4.27
C SER A 85 0.38 -6.25 -3.47
N ALA A 86 0.68 -5.79 -2.24
CA ALA A 86 -0.25 -5.04 -1.42
C ALA A 86 -0.60 -3.68 -2.06
N ARG A 87 0.39 -2.98 -2.62
CA ARG A 87 0.18 -1.71 -3.30
C ARG A 87 -0.71 -1.85 -4.54
N GLU A 88 -0.53 -2.92 -5.30
CA GLU A 88 -1.36 -3.17 -6.49
C GLU A 88 -2.83 -3.44 -6.14
N ILE A 89 -3.09 -4.08 -4.99
CA ILE A 89 -4.45 -4.30 -4.50
C ILE A 89 -5.11 -2.95 -4.15
N VAL A 90 -4.43 -2.12 -3.36
CA VAL A 90 -4.95 -0.79 -2.97
C VAL A 90 -5.17 0.10 -4.20
N ARG A 91 -4.26 0.04 -5.18
CA ARG A 91 -4.38 0.80 -6.43
C ARG A 91 -5.67 0.47 -7.19
N LYS A 92 -6.07 -0.81 -7.21
CA LYS A 92 -7.31 -1.26 -7.88
C LYS A 92 -8.56 -0.81 -7.12
N GLU A 93 -8.52 -0.81 -5.80
CA GLU A 93 -9.62 -0.29 -4.97
C GLU A 93 -9.84 1.22 -5.22
N ASP A 94 -8.75 1.98 -5.30
CA ASP A 94 -8.79 3.41 -5.62
C ASP A 94 -9.30 3.68 -7.03
N GLU A 95 -8.94 2.86 -8.02
CA GLU A 95 -9.49 2.98 -9.39
C GLU A 95 -11.00 2.75 -9.42
N VAL A 96 -11.50 1.76 -8.70
CA VAL A 96 -12.94 1.50 -8.60
C VAL A 96 -13.64 2.68 -7.92
N SER A 97 -13.11 3.15 -6.78
CA SER A 97 -13.64 4.31 -6.06
C SER A 97 -13.65 5.58 -6.93
N ASN A 98 -12.55 5.86 -7.64
CA ASN A 98 -12.45 7.00 -8.54
C ASN A 98 -13.35 6.85 -9.77
N CYS A 99 -13.55 5.64 -10.29
CA CYS A 99 -14.51 5.36 -11.36
C CYS A 99 -15.93 5.72 -10.90
N PHE A 100 -16.33 5.28 -9.71
CA PHE A 100 -17.62 5.67 -9.12
C PHE A 100 -17.75 7.18 -8.96
N LYS A 101 -16.73 7.85 -8.39
CA LYS A 101 -16.73 9.32 -8.25
C LYS A 101 -16.87 10.01 -9.60
N ASN A 102 -16.12 9.59 -10.62
CA ASN A 102 -16.18 10.17 -11.97
C ASN A 102 -17.54 9.96 -12.64
N ILE A 103 -18.19 8.82 -12.43
CA ILE A 103 -19.56 8.56 -12.92
C ILE A 103 -20.55 9.48 -12.21
N TRP A 104 -20.50 9.55 -10.88
CA TRP A 104 -21.39 10.41 -10.09
C TRP A 104 -21.21 11.89 -10.40
N VAL A 105 -19.98 12.35 -10.61
CA VAL A 105 -19.69 13.72 -11.05
C VAL A 105 -20.36 13.99 -12.40
N LYS A 106 -20.24 13.10 -13.39
CA LYS A 106 -20.92 13.27 -14.69
C LYS A 106 -22.44 13.33 -14.56
N VAL A 107 -23.02 12.46 -13.72
CA VAL A 107 -24.47 12.45 -13.46
C VAL A 107 -24.93 13.74 -12.78
N LEU A 108 -24.18 14.22 -11.78
CA LEU A 108 -24.46 15.47 -11.07
C LEU A 108 -24.32 16.69 -11.98
N THR A 109 -23.26 16.78 -12.79
CA THR A 109 -23.08 17.88 -13.74
C THR A 109 -24.19 17.90 -14.78
N PHE A 110 -24.60 16.74 -15.30
CA PHE A 110 -25.75 16.66 -16.22
C PHE A 110 -27.06 17.12 -15.55
N LYS A 111 -27.26 16.78 -14.27
CA LYS A 111 -28.41 17.24 -13.48
C LYS A 111 -28.39 18.76 -13.25
N ILE A 112 -27.21 19.34 -12.99
CA ILE A 112 -27.03 20.79 -12.79
C ILE A 112 -27.27 21.55 -14.10
N SER A 113 -26.71 21.10 -15.22
CA SER A 113 -27.00 21.68 -16.54
C SER A 113 -28.47 21.58 -16.94
N PHE A 114 -29.20 20.57 -16.44
CA PHE A 114 -30.65 20.47 -16.61
C PHE A 114 -31.43 21.48 -15.74
N LEU A 115 -30.88 21.88 -14.60
CA LEU A 115 -31.49 22.85 -13.67
C LEU A 115 -31.20 24.31 -14.05
N ASP A 116 -30.10 24.60 -14.75
CA ASP A 116 -29.70 25.94 -15.21
C ASP A 116 -30.47 26.46 -16.45
N GLY A 117 -31.48 25.73 -16.93
CA GLY A 117 -32.63 26.36 -17.59
C GLY A 117 -32.40 26.98 -18.99
N GLU A 118 -31.89 26.21 -19.95
CA GLU A 118 -32.02 26.54 -21.39
C GLU A 118 -33.04 25.69 -22.16
N PHE A 119 -34.10 25.18 -21.51
CA PHE A 119 -35.20 24.52 -22.24
C PHE A 119 -36.59 24.91 -21.71
N GLY A 120 -37.43 25.37 -22.63
CA GLY A 120 -38.68 26.11 -22.42
C GLY A 120 -39.83 25.44 -21.64
N PRO A 121 -41.02 26.08 -21.61
CA PRO A 121 -42.01 25.98 -20.53
C PRO A 121 -42.81 24.66 -20.42
N ILE A 122 -42.53 23.63 -21.20
CA ILE A 122 -43.43 22.46 -21.37
C ILE A 122 -43.14 21.32 -20.37
N ARG A 123 -42.14 21.43 -19.50
CA ARG A 123 -41.64 20.28 -18.69
C ARG A 123 -41.85 20.34 -17.18
N PHE A 124 -42.68 21.24 -16.68
CA PHE A 124 -42.99 21.34 -15.24
C PHE A 124 -43.77 20.12 -14.69
N GLN A 125 -44.46 19.36 -15.56
CA GLN A 125 -45.26 18.19 -15.14
C GLN A 125 -44.43 16.94 -14.83
N LEU A 126 -43.28 16.73 -15.48
CA LEU A 126 -42.41 15.57 -15.19
C LEU A 126 -41.59 15.76 -13.91
N LEU A 127 -41.34 17.00 -13.49
CA LEU A 127 -40.53 17.31 -12.31
C LEU A 127 -41.23 16.93 -11.00
N GLN A 128 -42.56 17.04 -10.94
CA GLN A 128 -43.36 16.64 -9.77
C GLN A 128 -43.42 15.12 -9.60
N SER A 129 -43.46 14.35 -10.70
CA SER A 129 -43.43 12.89 -10.64
C SER A 129 -42.07 12.35 -10.17
N TRP A 130 -40.98 13.08 -10.46
CA TRP A 130 -39.62 12.72 -10.03
C TRP A 130 -39.29 13.12 -8.59
N LEU A 131 -39.80 14.24 -8.08
CA LEU A 131 -39.55 14.68 -6.70
C LEU A 131 -40.20 13.77 -5.64
N VAL A 132 -41.29 13.08 -5.98
CA VAL A 132 -41.99 12.16 -5.06
C VAL A 132 -41.36 10.77 -5.03
N GLY A 133 -40.61 10.36 -6.07
CA GLY A 133 -39.93 9.06 -6.13
C GLY A 133 -38.53 9.02 -5.53
N ILE A 134 -37.92 10.18 -5.27
CA ILE A 134 -36.53 10.29 -4.77
C ILE A 134 -36.38 9.93 -3.28
N PRO A 135 -37.33 10.19 -2.35
CA PRO A 135 -37.13 9.84 -0.94
C PRO A 135 -37.00 8.33 -0.69
N THR A 136 -37.71 7.50 -1.45
CA THR A 136 -37.65 6.04 -1.34
C THR A 136 -36.38 5.46 -1.97
N LEU A 137 -35.97 5.99 -3.12
CA LEU A 137 -34.70 5.63 -3.76
C LEU A 137 -33.49 6.13 -2.98
N LEU A 138 -33.56 7.30 -2.33
CA LEU A 138 -32.48 7.82 -1.49
C LEU A 138 -32.32 7.01 -0.22
N SER A 139 -33.40 6.56 0.42
CA SER A 139 -33.32 5.58 1.52
C SER A 139 -32.74 4.24 1.05
N PHE A 140 -33.12 3.76 -0.13
CA PHE A 140 -32.60 2.50 -0.65
C PHE A 140 -31.10 2.61 -1.03
N VAL A 141 -30.68 3.73 -1.63
CA VAL A 141 -29.28 4.01 -1.97
C VAL A 141 -28.46 4.27 -0.70
N LEU A 142 -28.99 4.95 0.32
CA LEU A 142 -28.29 5.12 1.61
C LEU A 142 -28.15 3.79 2.35
N VAL A 143 -29.15 2.90 2.30
CA VAL A 143 -29.04 1.54 2.87
C VAL A 143 -28.00 0.70 2.12
N VAL A 144 -27.94 0.81 0.79
CA VAL A 144 -26.93 0.11 -0.03
C VAL A 144 -25.53 0.70 0.18
N LEU A 145 -25.40 2.03 0.30
CA LEU A 145 -24.13 2.69 0.60
C LEU A 145 -23.64 2.36 2.03
N TYR A 146 -24.54 2.31 3.03
CA TYR A 146 -24.20 1.89 4.39
C TYR A 146 -23.74 0.42 4.47
N GLN A 147 -24.21 -0.44 3.56
CA GLN A 147 -23.75 -1.84 3.46
C GLN A 147 -22.45 -1.99 2.66
N LEU A 148 -22.13 -1.05 1.76
CA LEU A 148 -20.90 -1.03 0.97
C LEU A 148 -19.73 -0.33 1.68
N GLU A 149 -19.99 0.50 2.68
CA GLU A 149 -18.98 1.22 3.47
C GLU A 149 -18.52 0.46 4.71
N LYS A 150 -18.66 -0.88 4.70
CA LYS A 150 -17.83 -1.76 5.53
C LYS A 150 -16.66 -2.32 4.70
N PRO A 151 -15.65 -1.52 4.31
CA PRO A 151 -14.35 -2.11 4.12
C PRO A 151 -13.89 -2.56 5.50
N LEU A 152 -13.87 -3.89 5.68
CA LEU A 152 -12.79 -4.58 6.36
C LEU A 152 -12.14 -3.76 7.49
N SER A 153 -12.74 -3.83 8.67
CA SER A 153 -11.99 -3.74 9.92
C SER A 153 -11.05 -4.96 9.96
N ILE A 154 -9.96 -4.88 9.17
CA ILE A 154 -8.82 -5.78 9.26
C ILE A 154 -7.83 -5.09 10.19
N CYS A 155 -7.78 -5.64 11.40
CA CYS A 155 -6.61 -5.83 12.24
C CYS A 155 -5.56 -4.72 12.22
N PHE A 156 -5.55 -3.94 13.31
CA PHE A 156 -4.33 -3.61 14.02
C PHE A 156 -4.42 -4.15 15.44
#